data_AF-A0A411DHM0-F1
#
_entry.id   AF-A0A411DHM0-F1
#
_cell.length_a   1.000
_cell.length_b   1.000
_cell.length_c   1.000
_cell.angle_alpha   90.00
_cell.angle_beta   90.00
_cell.angle_gamma   90.00
#
_symmetry.space_group_name_H-M   'P 1'
#
loop_
_entity.id
_entity.type
_entity.pdbx_description
1 polymer ?
#
loop_
_entity_poly.entity_id
_entity_poly.type
_entity_poly.pdbx_seq_one_letter_code
_entity_poly.pdbx_strand_id
1 'polypeptide(L)'
;MKTNCNKCKNEVITLKFSEEQKLDLYILMQNDLKVFAEKKIIDEFSVDQNEARIIIQHVNNRNGRCAACEFEKLDGEYTECPNCGAFNFNLNEPVFNLEFCSHLEWSLDFKNIKNEKIKYYAKSFWCDGIHHLPEDSKSLLYHNIQKNRQIITKAWIGYGGNEIYEMKIKFGKKAIENYKNNKSLIECIPGNNEVPNWIKLFMEDKKIEIQLK
;
A
#
# COMPACT_ATOMS: atom_id res chain seq x y z
N MET A 1 -23.00 10.59 11.54
CA MET A 1 -24.22 9.75 11.44
C MET A 1 -24.00 8.51 12.27
N LYS A 2 -25.01 7.98 12.97
CA LYS A 2 -24.90 6.75 13.77
C LYS A 2 -25.63 5.61 13.05
N THR A 3 -25.03 4.42 13.03
CA THR A 3 -25.59 3.24 12.37
C THR A 3 -25.41 2.03 13.28
N ASN A 4 -26.47 1.26 13.49
CA ASN A 4 -26.39 0.02 14.25
C ASN A 4 -25.81 -1.10 13.38
N CYS A 5 -24.72 -1.71 13.82
CA CYS A 5 -24.12 -2.83 13.10
C CYS A 5 -24.98 -4.08 13.25
N ASN A 6 -25.42 -4.68 12.13
CA ASN A 6 -26.29 -5.87 12.17
C ASN A 6 -25.60 -7.08 12.79
N LYS A 7 -24.26 -7.15 12.74
CA LYS A 7 -23.47 -8.24 13.34
C LYS A 7 -23.25 -8.10 14.85
N CYS A 8 -22.65 -7.00 15.31
CA CYS A 8 -22.23 -6.85 16.71
C CYS A 8 -23.26 -6.09 17.58
N LYS A 9 -24.30 -5.51 16.97
CA LYS A 9 -25.35 -4.71 17.60
C LYS A 9 -24.88 -3.41 18.26
N ASN A 10 -23.59 -3.06 18.16
CA ASN A 10 -23.09 -1.77 18.58
C ASN A 10 -23.57 -0.65 17.65
N GLU A 11 -23.79 0.52 18.23
CA GLU A 11 -23.97 1.76 17.49
C GLU A 11 -22.59 2.27 17.01
N VAL A 12 -22.41 2.37 15.71
CA VAL A 12 -21.17 2.83 15.07
C VAL A 12 -21.34 4.27 14.62
N ILE A 13 -20.44 5.15 15.04
CA ILE A 13 -20.38 6.52 14.52
C ILE A 13 -19.66 6.49 13.18
N THR A 14 -20.37 6.80 12.11
CA THR A 14 -19.79 6.99 10.79
C THR A 14 -19.07 8.32 10.73
N LEU A 15 -17.73 8.26 10.83
CA LEU A 15 -16.82 9.37 10.59
C LEU A 15 -16.48 9.46 9.09
N LYS A 16 -16.20 10.67 8.61
CA LYS A 16 -15.69 10.89 7.25
C LYS A 16 -14.21 11.25 7.36
N PHE A 17 -13.36 10.37 6.85
CA PHE A 17 -11.91 10.54 6.88
C PHE A 17 -11.38 11.24 5.63
N SER A 18 -10.45 12.18 5.81
CA SER A 18 -9.64 12.74 4.73
C SER A 18 -8.67 11.69 4.16
N GLU A 19 -8.03 11.97 3.02
CA GLU A 19 -7.00 11.09 2.44
C GLU A 19 -5.85 10.83 3.44
N GLU A 20 -5.39 11.87 4.13
CA GLU A 20 -4.31 11.76 5.13
C GLU A 20 -4.73 10.91 6.33
N GLN A 21 -5.95 11.09 6.83
CA GLN A 21 -6.49 10.28 7.93
C GLN A 21 -6.65 8.81 7.54
N LYS A 22 -7.10 8.54 6.30
CA LYS A 22 -7.17 7.16 5.78
C LYS A 22 -5.79 6.52 5.70
N LEU A 23 -4.80 7.25 5.20
CA LEU A 23 -3.42 6.78 5.12
C LEU A 23 -2.84 6.47 6.51
N ASP A 24 -3.03 7.38 7.48
CA ASP A 24 -2.56 7.16 8.85
C ASP A 24 -3.20 5.92 9.48
N LEU A 25 -4.53 5.77 9.33
CA LEU A 25 -5.23 4.58 9.81
C LEU A 25 -4.71 3.32 9.10
N TYR A 26 -4.53 3.35 7.79
CA TYR A 26 -3.96 2.22 7.04
C TYR A 26 -2.61 1.79 7.61
N ILE A 27 -1.69 2.73 7.83
CA ILE A 27 -0.35 2.44 8.39
C ILE A 27 -0.47 1.81 9.77
N LEU A 28 -1.29 2.38 10.67
CA LEU A 28 -1.46 1.85 12.01
C LEU A 28 -2.07 0.45 11.99
N MET A 29 -3.04 0.20 11.11
CA MET A 29 -3.69 -1.10 10.97
C MET A 29 -2.77 -2.16 10.37
N GLN A 30 -1.90 -1.83 9.40
CA GLN A 30 -0.89 -2.75 8.86
C GLN A 30 0.13 -3.19 9.91
N ASN A 31 0.39 -2.35 10.91
CA ASN A 31 1.36 -2.63 11.98
C ASN A 31 0.69 -3.16 13.27
N ASP A 32 -0.60 -3.50 13.24
CA ASP A 32 -1.42 -3.93 14.39
C ASP A 32 -1.40 -2.93 15.58
N LEU A 33 -1.23 -1.65 15.29
CA LEU A 33 -1.14 -0.55 16.26
C LEU A 33 -2.53 0.03 16.60
N LYS A 34 -3.50 -0.83 16.90
CA LYS A 34 -4.91 -0.45 17.11
C LYS A 34 -5.11 0.59 18.21
N VAL A 35 -4.37 0.50 19.32
CA VAL A 35 -4.45 1.46 20.44
C VAL A 35 -4.06 2.88 20.00
N PHE A 36 -3.08 3.00 19.11
CA PHE A 36 -2.68 4.29 18.56
C PHE A 36 -3.72 4.82 17.57
N ALA A 37 -4.36 3.93 16.80
CA ALA A 37 -5.46 4.30 15.92
C ALA A 37 -6.68 4.80 16.72
N GLU A 38 -7.04 4.13 17.82
CA GLU A 38 -8.08 4.59 18.75
C GLU A 38 -7.76 5.98 19.29
N LYS A 39 -6.54 6.19 19.80
CA LYS A 39 -6.10 7.49 20.31
C LYS A 39 -6.22 8.59 19.25
N LYS A 40 -5.77 8.33 18.02
CA LYS A 40 -5.86 9.28 16.91
C LYS A 40 -7.31 9.67 16.62
N ILE A 41 -8.24 8.71 16.65
CA ILE A 41 -9.66 8.97 16.45
C ILE A 41 -10.24 9.84 17.57
N ILE A 42 -9.87 9.58 18.82
CA ILE A 42 -10.28 10.42 19.97
C ILE A 42 -9.77 11.85 19.78
N ASP A 43 -8.49 12.01 19.48
CA ASP A 43 -7.83 13.31 19.38
C ASP A 43 -8.40 14.16 18.22
N GLU A 44 -8.73 13.54 17.08
CA GLU A 44 -9.18 14.25 15.88
C GLU A 44 -10.70 14.46 15.79
N PHE A 45 -11.50 13.56 16.39
CA PHE A 45 -12.96 13.60 16.26
C PHE A 45 -13.68 13.84 17.59
N SER A 46 -12.95 13.94 18.70
CA SER A 46 -13.51 14.19 20.04
C SER A 46 -14.57 13.16 20.46
N VAL A 47 -14.42 11.91 20.02
CA VAL A 47 -15.25 10.78 20.46
C VAL A 47 -14.71 10.19 21.76
N ASP A 48 -15.55 9.47 22.49
CA ASP A 48 -15.08 8.78 23.70
C ASP A 48 -14.27 7.51 23.39
N GLN A 49 -13.62 6.94 24.41
CA GLN A 49 -12.78 5.76 24.26
C GLN A 49 -13.56 4.53 23.78
N ASN A 50 -14.81 4.36 24.21
CA ASN A 50 -15.63 3.23 23.80
C ASN A 50 -16.08 3.38 22.34
N GLU A 51 -16.46 4.58 21.93
CA GLU A 51 -16.79 4.92 20.55
C GLU A 51 -15.59 4.69 19.63
N ALA A 52 -14.39 5.15 20.00
CA ALA A 52 -13.16 4.94 19.23
C ALA A 52 -12.85 3.44 19.06
N ARG A 53 -12.95 2.65 20.12
CA ARG A 53 -12.76 1.20 20.07
C ARG A 53 -13.77 0.52 19.14
N ILE A 54 -15.05 0.91 19.21
CA ILE A 54 -16.08 0.39 18.30
C ILE A 54 -15.73 0.76 16.87
N ILE A 55 -15.33 1.99 16.59
CA ILE A 55 -14.94 2.42 15.24
C ILE A 55 -13.79 1.55 14.70
N ILE A 56 -12.71 1.39 15.47
CA ILE A 56 -11.54 0.60 15.06
C ILE A 56 -11.88 -0.87 14.79
N GLN A 57 -12.82 -1.46 15.51
CA GLN A 57 -13.31 -2.82 15.22
C GLN A 57 -13.98 -2.95 13.83
N HIS A 58 -14.48 -1.85 13.27
CA HIS A 58 -15.12 -1.81 11.96
C HIS A 58 -14.18 -1.25 10.87
N VAL A 59 -12.95 -0.88 11.22
CA VAL A 59 -11.91 -0.50 10.25
C VAL A 59 -11.18 -1.75 9.77
N ASN A 60 -11.15 -1.93 8.46
CA ASN A 60 -10.57 -3.10 7.81
C ASN A 60 -9.04 -3.01 7.82
N ASN A 61 -8.37 -4.13 8.10
CA ASN A 61 -6.93 -4.23 7.94
C ASN A 61 -6.51 -4.38 6.47
N ARG A 62 -7.45 -4.72 5.59
CA ARG A 62 -7.26 -4.79 4.14
C ARG A 62 -8.54 -4.38 3.44
N ASN A 63 -8.46 -3.48 2.46
CA ASN A 63 -9.58 -3.09 1.62
C ASN A 63 -10.14 -4.31 0.88
N GLY A 64 -11.45 -4.36 0.75
CA GLY A 64 -12.16 -5.50 0.17
C GLY A 64 -12.41 -6.65 1.14
N ARG A 65 -11.78 -6.69 2.33
CA ARG A 65 -11.89 -7.80 3.29
C ARG A 65 -12.61 -7.39 4.56
N CYS A 66 -13.70 -8.08 4.91
CA CYS A 66 -14.48 -7.80 6.11
C CYS A 66 -13.67 -7.95 7.40
N ALA A 67 -13.74 -6.95 8.30
CA ALA A 67 -13.03 -6.94 9.58
C ALA A 67 -13.54 -8.01 10.57
N ALA A 68 -14.77 -8.51 10.39
CA ALA A 68 -15.40 -9.43 11.33
C ALA A 68 -15.37 -10.90 10.88
N CYS A 69 -15.57 -11.18 9.59
CA CYS A 69 -15.65 -12.55 9.06
C CYS A 69 -14.72 -12.82 7.89
N GLU A 70 -13.82 -11.88 7.57
CA GLU A 70 -12.77 -12.03 6.56
C GLU A 70 -13.25 -12.25 5.11
N PHE A 71 -14.53 -12.02 4.82
CA PHE A 71 -15.07 -12.05 3.45
C PHE A 71 -14.36 -11.05 2.53
N GLU A 72 -13.73 -11.50 1.45
CA GLU A 72 -12.79 -10.74 0.59
C GLU A 72 -13.42 -10.03 -0.63
N LYS A 73 -14.75 -9.88 -0.67
CA LYS A 73 -15.45 -9.23 -1.79
C LYS A 73 -16.32 -8.06 -1.35
N LEU A 74 -15.84 -7.28 -0.39
CA LEU A 74 -16.47 -6.00 -0.07
C LEU A 74 -16.23 -5.00 -1.19
N ASP A 75 -17.29 -4.31 -1.61
CA ASP A 75 -17.24 -3.27 -2.62
C ASP A 75 -17.66 -1.93 -2.01
N GLY A 76 -16.84 -0.91 -2.25
CA GLY A 76 -17.01 0.45 -1.74
C GLY A 76 -16.70 0.65 -0.25
N GLU A 77 -16.41 1.91 0.11
CA GLU A 77 -16.25 2.34 1.50
C GLU A 77 -17.61 2.41 2.22
N TYR A 78 -17.60 2.26 3.55
CA TYR A 78 -18.78 2.37 4.43
C TYR A 78 -19.89 1.40 4.06
N THR A 79 -19.55 0.12 3.88
CA THR A 79 -20.44 -0.92 3.34
C THR A 79 -20.81 -1.96 4.39
N GLU A 80 -21.94 -2.63 4.19
CA GLU A 80 -22.33 -3.78 5.00
C GLU A 80 -21.81 -5.07 4.35
N CYS A 81 -21.22 -5.96 5.14
CA CYS A 81 -20.72 -7.23 4.66
C CYS A 81 -21.90 -8.14 4.26
N PRO A 82 -22.00 -8.58 2.99
CA PRO A 82 -23.12 -9.41 2.54
C PRO A 82 -23.11 -10.81 3.16
N ASN A 83 -21.96 -11.26 3.70
CA ASN A 83 -21.81 -12.57 4.32
C ASN A 83 -22.25 -12.60 5.80
N CYS A 84 -22.07 -11.50 6.54
CA CYS A 84 -22.32 -11.52 7.99
C CYS A 84 -23.09 -10.32 8.55
N GLY A 85 -23.41 -9.32 7.73
CA GLY A 85 -24.11 -8.10 8.17
C GLY A 85 -23.24 -7.15 9.01
N ALA A 86 -21.93 -7.36 9.10
CA ALA A 86 -21.07 -6.40 9.79
C ALA A 86 -20.97 -5.11 8.97
N PHE A 87 -21.14 -3.96 9.63
CA PHE A 87 -20.73 -2.69 9.03
C PHE A 87 -19.20 -2.67 8.87
N ASN A 88 -18.69 -2.08 7.80
CA ASN A 88 -17.25 -1.96 7.55
C ASN A 88 -16.99 -0.57 7.00
N PHE A 89 -16.02 0.14 7.57
CA PHE A 89 -15.54 1.38 6.97
C PHE A 89 -14.94 1.11 5.58
N ASN A 90 -14.34 -0.07 5.38
CA ASN A 90 -13.74 -0.55 4.13
C ASN A 90 -12.97 0.55 3.40
N LEU A 91 -12.15 1.29 4.15
CA LEU A 91 -11.43 2.46 3.64
C LEU A 91 -10.55 2.04 2.47
N ASN A 92 -10.48 2.89 1.44
CA ASN A 92 -9.58 2.67 0.32
C ASN A 92 -8.13 2.69 0.81
N GLU A 93 -7.36 1.72 0.36
CA GLU A 93 -5.91 1.69 0.57
C GLU A 93 -5.20 2.68 -0.36
N PRO A 94 -3.97 3.07 -0.02
CA PRO A 94 -3.09 3.71 -1.00
C PRO A 94 -2.91 2.83 -2.24
N VAL A 95 -2.78 3.45 -3.41
CA VAL A 95 -2.57 2.70 -4.66
C VAL A 95 -1.23 1.96 -4.67
N PHE A 96 -0.22 2.52 -3.99
CA PHE A 96 1.00 1.83 -3.65
C PHE A 96 0.77 1.00 -2.37
N ASN A 97 0.40 -0.27 -2.54
CA ASN A 97 0.05 -1.19 -1.47
C ASN A 97 0.79 -2.54 -1.60
N LEU A 98 0.45 -3.48 -0.70
CA LEU A 98 1.04 -4.81 -0.67
C LEU A 98 0.84 -5.57 -1.99
N GLU A 99 -0.35 -5.50 -2.59
CA GLU A 99 -0.66 -6.19 -3.85
C GLU A 99 0.23 -5.70 -4.99
N PHE A 100 0.32 -4.38 -5.18
CA PHE A 100 1.23 -3.80 -6.17
C PHE A 100 2.68 -4.20 -5.92
N CYS A 101 3.14 -4.14 -4.66
CA CYS A 101 4.51 -4.50 -4.29
C CYS A 101 4.83 -5.96 -4.60
N SER A 102 3.91 -6.88 -4.32
CA SER A 102 4.04 -8.29 -4.69
C SER A 102 4.12 -8.47 -6.21
N HIS A 103 3.26 -7.80 -6.99
CA HIS A 103 3.34 -7.89 -8.45
C HIS A 103 4.64 -7.31 -9.01
N LEU A 104 5.14 -6.20 -8.43
CA LEU A 104 6.40 -5.60 -8.84
C LEU A 104 7.57 -6.53 -8.55
N GLU A 105 7.63 -7.13 -7.36
CA GLU A 105 8.63 -8.12 -6.95
C GLU A 105 8.79 -9.23 -8.00
N TRP A 106 7.68 -9.88 -8.37
CA TRP A 106 7.66 -10.95 -9.38
C TRP A 106 8.07 -10.47 -10.79
N SER A 107 7.95 -9.18 -11.05
CA SER A 107 8.28 -8.58 -12.35
C SER A 107 9.75 -8.17 -12.47
N LEU A 108 10.52 -8.17 -11.37
CA LEU A 108 11.93 -7.79 -11.40
C LEU A 108 12.79 -8.90 -12.00
N ASP A 109 13.07 -8.79 -13.30
CA ASP A 109 13.95 -9.70 -14.03
C ASP A 109 15.38 -9.15 -14.15
N PHE A 110 16.24 -9.59 -13.24
CA PHE A 110 17.65 -9.19 -13.22
C PHE A 110 18.51 -9.83 -14.32
N LYS A 111 18.04 -10.90 -14.98
CA LYS A 111 18.79 -11.59 -16.05
C LYS A 111 18.93 -10.73 -17.30
N ASN A 112 17.90 -9.93 -17.57
CA ASN A 112 17.75 -9.15 -18.78
C ASN A 112 18.21 -7.68 -18.65
N ILE A 113 18.79 -7.28 -17.51
CA ILE A 113 19.32 -5.93 -17.34
C ILE A 113 20.59 -5.77 -18.19
N LYS A 114 20.54 -4.88 -19.17
CA LYS A 114 21.68 -4.54 -20.04
C LYS A 114 22.44 -3.36 -19.45
N ASN A 115 23.46 -3.63 -18.64
CA ASN A 115 24.36 -2.60 -18.13
C ASN A 115 25.79 -3.16 -18.00
N GLU A 116 26.75 -2.47 -18.59
CA GLU A 116 28.18 -2.84 -18.67
C GLU A 116 28.84 -2.99 -17.28
N LYS A 117 28.28 -2.33 -16.26
CA LYS A 117 28.78 -2.40 -14.87
C LYS A 117 28.16 -3.51 -14.03
N ILE A 118 27.22 -4.29 -14.59
CA ILE A 118 26.61 -5.39 -13.85
C ILE A 118 27.57 -6.59 -13.83
N LYS A 119 28.04 -6.91 -12.62
CA LYS A 119 28.82 -8.11 -12.35
C LYS A 119 28.00 -9.34 -12.72
N TYR A 120 28.65 -10.33 -13.33
CA TYR A 120 28.00 -11.53 -13.89
C TYR A 120 27.03 -12.23 -12.91
N TYR A 121 27.34 -12.23 -11.61
CA TYR A 121 26.51 -12.84 -10.59
C TYR A 121 25.16 -12.15 -10.34
N ALA A 122 25.00 -10.87 -10.70
CA ALA A 122 23.74 -10.17 -10.47
C ALA A 122 22.60 -10.72 -11.34
N LYS A 123 22.92 -11.46 -12.41
CA LYS A 123 21.94 -12.20 -13.21
C LYS A 123 21.26 -13.32 -12.42
N SER A 124 21.85 -13.74 -11.30
CA SER A 124 21.28 -14.72 -10.37
C SER A 124 20.53 -14.07 -9.21
N PHE A 125 20.41 -12.74 -9.19
CA PHE A 125 19.61 -12.07 -8.17
C PHE A 125 18.12 -12.29 -8.42
N TRP A 126 17.39 -12.26 -7.33
CA TRP A 126 15.94 -12.18 -7.29
C TRP A 126 15.54 -11.21 -6.18
N CYS A 127 14.27 -10.83 -6.16
CA CYS A 127 13.67 -9.98 -5.14
C CYS A 127 12.78 -10.83 -4.26
N ASP A 128 12.94 -10.72 -2.94
CA ASP A 128 12.21 -11.46 -1.90
C ASP A 128 11.38 -10.49 -1.06
N GLY A 129 10.59 -9.67 -1.74
CA GLY A 129 9.76 -8.65 -1.13
C GLY A 129 10.17 -7.22 -1.41
N ILE A 130 9.15 -6.36 -1.44
CA ILE A 130 9.25 -4.90 -1.51
C ILE A 130 8.39 -4.34 -0.39
N HIS A 131 8.94 -3.39 0.37
CA HIS A 131 8.21 -2.80 1.50
C HIS A 131 7.13 -1.84 0.97
N HIS A 132 5.86 -2.15 1.26
CA HIS A 132 4.73 -1.34 0.83
C HIS A 132 4.52 -0.06 1.67
N LEU A 133 5.21 0.07 2.81
CA LEU A 133 5.21 1.27 3.64
C LEU A 133 6.58 1.96 3.55
N PRO A 134 6.71 3.03 2.74
CA PRO A 134 7.95 3.80 2.69
C PRO A 134 8.18 4.52 4.03
N GLU A 135 9.45 4.83 4.31
CA GLU A 135 9.85 5.51 5.56
C GLU A 135 9.19 6.89 5.69
N ASP A 136 9.10 7.64 4.59
CA ASP A 136 8.21 8.79 4.47
C ASP A 136 6.84 8.32 3.97
N SER A 137 5.96 7.93 4.89
CA SER A 137 4.64 7.43 4.52
C SER A 137 3.78 8.48 3.81
N LYS A 138 3.97 9.77 4.11
CA LYS A 138 3.27 10.87 3.43
C LYS A 138 3.62 10.97 1.95
N SER A 139 4.73 10.37 1.52
CA SER A 139 5.03 10.24 0.09
C SER A 139 3.93 9.49 -0.69
N LEU A 140 3.09 8.69 -0.02
CA LEU A 140 1.95 8.00 -0.62
C LEU A 140 0.73 8.88 -0.90
N LEU A 141 0.70 10.13 -0.42
CA LEU A 141 -0.41 11.04 -0.72
C LEU A 141 -0.35 11.49 -2.17
N TYR A 142 -1.51 11.58 -2.84
CA TYR A 142 -1.55 11.90 -4.27
C TYR A 142 -0.84 13.22 -4.61
N HIS A 143 -1.01 14.26 -3.79
CA HIS A 143 -0.36 15.55 -4.02
C HIS A 143 1.19 15.46 -3.97
N ASN A 144 1.73 14.56 -3.14
CA ASN A 144 3.17 14.31 -3.06
C ASN A 144 3.66 13.48 -4.25
N ILE A 145 2.90 12.48 -4.67
CA ILE A 145 3.18 11.72 -5.89
C ILE A 145 3.13 12.62 -7.14
N GLN A 146 2.15 13.51 -7.24
CA GLN A 146 2.04 14.44 -8.36
C GLN A 146 3.25 15.39 -8.45
N LYS A 147 3.74 15.87 -7.28
CA LYS A 147 4.87 16.79 -7.18
C LYS A 147 6.21 16.10 -7.39
N ASN A 148 6.45 15.01 -6.67
CA ASN A 148 7.77 14.36 -6.57
C ASN A 148 7.96 13.29 -7.65
N ARG A 149 6.86 12.68 -8.13
CA ARG A 149 6.82 11.60 -9.12
C ARG A 149 7.69 10.39 -8.76
N GLN A 150 7.91 10.16 -7.47
CA GLN A 150 8.68 9.03 -6.99
C GLN A 150 8.29 8.63 -5.58
N ILE A 151 8.55 7.36 -5.25
CA ILE A 151 8.54 6.83 -3.89
C ILE A 151 9.93 6.22 -3.62
N ILE A 152 10.44 6.42 -2.41
CA ILE A 152 11.63 5.72 -1.91
C ILE A 152 11.17 4.69 -0.88
N THR A 153 11.50 3.42 -1.12
CA THR A 153 11.17 2.30 -0.22
C THR A 153 12.35 1.34 -0.13
N LYS A 154 12.16 0.17 0.48
CA LYS A 154 13.15 -0.90 0.62
C LYS A 154 12.72 -2.12 -0.19
N ALA A 155 13.69 -2.83 -0.73
CA ALA A 155 13.51 -4.12 -1.36
C ALA A 155 14.58 -5.10 -0.90
N TRP A 156 14.21 -6.37 -0.81
CA TRP A 156 15.09 -7.46 -0.40
C TRP A 156 15.61 -8.14 -1.67
N ILE A 157 16.85 -7.88 -2.03
CA ILE A 157 17.43 -8.28 -3.32
C ILE A 157 18.74 -9.02 -3.06
N GLY A 158 19.01 -10.08 -3.81
CA GLY A 158 20.31 -10.73 -3.81
C GLY A 158 20.22 -12.17 -4.27
N TYR A 159 21.30 -12.93 -4.12
CA TYR A 159 21.29 -14.35 -4.43
C TYR A 159 20.33 -15.15 -3.54
N GLY A 160 20.24 -14.77 -2.26
CA GLY A 160 19.32 -15.38 -1.29
C GLY A 160 18.22 -14.43 -0.82
N GLY A 161 17.97 -13.32 -1.52
CA GLY A 161 16.97 -12.31 -1.10
C GLY A 161 17.34 -11.46 0.12
N ASN A 162 18.37 -11.82 0.89
CA ASN A 162 18.58 -11.26 2.23
C ASN A 162 19.20 -9.84 2.30
N GLU A 163 19.61 -9.23 1.19
CA GLU A 163 20.22 -7.90 1.24
C GLU A 163 19.17 -6.79 1.04
N ILE A 164 19.23 -5.77 1.87
CA ILE A 164 18.31 -4.63 1.77
C ILE A 164 18.89 -3.60 0.79
N TYR A 165 18.09 -3.27 -0.23
CA TYR A 165 18.36 -2.22 -1.19
C TYR A 165 17.39 -1.06 -0.97
N GLU A 166 17.89 0.17 -1.10
CA GLU A 166 17.03 1.35 -1.29
C GLU A 166 16.44 1.27 -2.71
N MET A 167 15.11 1.21 -2.78
CA MET A 167 14.37 1.17 -4.03
C MET A 167 13.71 2.51 -4.30
N LYS A 168 14.08 3.14 -5.42
CA LYS A 168 13.41 4.33 -5.94
C LYS A 168 12.48 3.95 -7.08
N ILE A 169 11.19 4.18 -6.91
CA ILE A 169 10.17 3.91 -7.93
C ILE A 169 9.74 5.23 -8.53
N LYS A 170 10.01 5.44 -9.82
CA LYS A 170 9.66 6.64 -10.58
C LYS A 170 8.35 6.41 -11.32
N PHE A 171 7.45 7.38 -11.24
CA PHE A 171 6.11 7.31 -11.80
C PHE A 171 6.08 7.95 -13.19
N GLY A 172 5.77 7.14 -14.20
CA GLY A 172 5.48 7.62 -15.54
C GLY A 172 4.08 8.23 -15.64
N LYS A 173 3.69 8.64 -16.85
CA LYS A 173 2.42 9.36 -17.06
C LYS A 173 1.22 8.47 -16.74
N LYS A 174 1.27 7.19 -17.14
CA LYS A 174 0.17 6.24 -16.89
C LYS A 174 0.02 5.98 -15.39
N ALA A 175 1.14 5.77 -14.69
CA ALA A 175 1.16 5.54 -13.25
C ALA A 175 0.61 6.74 -12.47
N ILE A 176 0.96 7.98 -12.82
CA ILE A 176 0.39 9.17 -12.19
C ILE A 176 -1.12 9.26 -12.43
N GLU A 177 -1.60 8.96 -13.64
CA GLU A 177 -3.03 8.97 -13.96
C GLU A 177 -3.79 7.87 -13.20
N ASN A 178 -3.22 6.67 -13.07
CA ASN A 178 -3.80 5.61 -12.28
C ASN A 178 -3.84 5.97 -10.79
N TYR A 179 -2.78 6.58 -10.26
CA TYR A 179 -2.74 7.07 -8.89
C TYR A 179 -3.87 8.07 -8.61
N LYS A 180 -4.03 9.06 -9.51
CA LYS A 180 -5.08 10.10 -9.43
C LYS A 180 -6.49 9.49 -9.37
N ASN A 181 -6.72 8.45 -10.16
CA ASN A 181 -8.03 7.83 -10.32
C ASN A 181 -8.25 6.63 -9.38
N ASN A 182 -7.35 6.40 -8.42
CA ASN A 182 -7.37 5.26 -7.51
C ASN A 182 -7.47 3.90 -8.25
N LYS A 183 -6.73 3.75 -9.36
CA LYS A 183 -6.66 2.54 -10.18
C LYS A 183 -5.34 1.80 -9.93
N SER A 184 -5.37 0.48 -10.07
CA SER A 184 -4.19 -0.38 -9.89
C SER A 184 -2.96 0.09 -10.68
N LEU A 185 -1.78 0.02 -10.06
CA LEU A 185 -0.49 0.28 -10.69
C LEU A 185 0.12 -0.95 -11.37
N ILE A 186 -0.49 -2.14 -11.24
CA ILE A 186 0.06 -3.39 -11.79
C ILE A 186 0.27 -3.27 -13.30
N GLU A 187 -0.71 -2.70 -14.01
CA GLU A 187 -0.61 -2.48 -15.46
C GLU A 187 0.37 -1.36 -15.87
N CYS A 188 0.95 -0.65 -14.91
CA CYS A 188 1.98 0.36 -15.11
C CYS A 188 3.40 -0.24 -15.04
N ILE A 189 3.53 -1.48 -14.56
CA ILE A 189 4.79 -2.21 -14.60
C ILE A 189 5.13 -2.50 -16.08
N PRO A 190 6.30 -2.08 -16.58
CA PRO A 190 6.71 -2.37 -17.95
C PRO A 190 6.90 -3.87 -18.16
N GLY A 191 6.43 -4.38 -19.30
CA GLY A 191 6.85 -5.71 -19.75
C GLY A 191 8.31 -5.71 -20.22
N ASN A 192 8.96 -6.88 -20.20
CA ASN A 192 10.37 -7.05 -20.60
C ASN A 192 10.72 -6.50 -21.99
N ASN A 193 9.73 -6.35 -22.88
CA ASN A 193 9.91 -5.86 -24.24
C ASN A 193 9.44 -4.40 -24.46
N GLU A 194 8.83 -3.75 -23.46
CA GLU A 194 8.15 -2.46 -23.64
C GLU A 194 9.07 -1.26 -23.39
N VAL A 195 9.86 -1.32 -22.32
CA VAL A 195 10.74 -0.21 -21.91
C VAL A 195 12.14 -0.75 -21.65
N PRO A 196 13.12 -0.51 -22.52
CA PRO A 196 14.49 -0.92 -22.25
C PRO A 196 15.00 -0.23 -20.99
N ASN A 197 15.68 -0.97 -20.11
CA ASN A 197 16.36 -0.46 -18.92
C ASN A 197 15.43 0.26 -17.91
N TRP A 198 14.19 -0.20 -17.78
CA TRP A 198 13.28 0.28 -16.73
C TRP A 198 13.73 -0.10 -15.31
N ILE A 199 14.67 -1.05 -15.20
CA ILE A 199 15.39 -1.40 -13.98
C ILE A 199 16.83 -0.93 -14.09
N LYS A 200 17.33 -0.21 -13.07
CA LYS A 200 18.73 0.13 -12.89
C LYS A 200 19.21 -0.36 -11.53
N LEU A 201 20.23 -1.21 -11.51
CA LEU A 201 20.80 -1.78 -10.29
C LEU A 201 22.18 -1.18 -10.02
N PHE A 202 22.37 -0.68 -8.80
CA PHE A 202 23.62 -0.11 -8.28
C PHE A 202 24.06 -0.95 -7.08
N MET A 203 24.81 -2.03 -7.33
CA MET A 203 25.14 -3.02 -6.29
C MET A 203 26.04 -2.47 -5.18
N GLU A 204 26.99 -1.60 -5.51
CA GLU A 204 27.94 -1.06 -4.53
C GLU A 204 27.24 -0.15 -3.51
N ASP A 205 26.30 0.66 -3.99
CA ASP A 205 25.51 1.56 -3.16
C ASP A 205 24.26 0.89 -2.53
N LYS A 206 24.00 -0.38 -2.87
CA LYS A 206 22.75 -1.10 -2.57
C LYS A 206 21.50 -0.29 -2.94
N LYS A 207 21.45 0.18 -4.19
CA LYS A 207 20.31 0.93 -4.74
C LYS A 207 19.73 0.26 -5.97
N ILE A 208 18.42 0.39 -6.12
CA ILE A 208 17.70 0.03 -7.33
C ILE A 208 16.76 1.17 -7.74
N GLU A 209 16.73 1.49 -9.02
CA GLU A 209 15.74 2.41 -9.58
C GLU A 209 14.83 1.68 -10.55
N ILE A 210 13.53 1.93 -10.40
CA ILE A 210 12.45 1.37 -11.21
C ILE A 210 11.72 2.51 -11.91
N GLN A 211 11.38 2.32 -13.19
CA GLN A 211 10.58 3.26 -13.97
C GLN A 211 9.24 2.63 -14.35
N LEU A 212 8.14 3.13 -13.81
CA LEU A 212 6.78 2.76 -14.23
C LEU A 212 6.36 3.55 -15.48
N LYS A 213 5.39 3.02 -16.24
CA LYS A 213 4.77 3.66 -17.42
C LYS A 213 3.98 4.91 -17.06
#